data_AF-A0A412HZK7-F1
#
_entry.id   AF-A0A412HZK7-F1
#
_cell.length_a   1.000
_cell.length_b   1.000
_cell.length_c   1.000
_cell.angle_alpha   90.00
_cell.angle_beta   90.00
_cell.angle_gamma   90.00
#
_symmetry.space_group_name_H-M   'P 1'
#
loop_
_entity.id
_entity.type
_entity.pdbx_description
1 polymer ?
#
loop_
_entity_poly.entity_id
_entity_poly.type
_entity_poly.pdbx_seq_one_letter_code
_entity_poly.pdbx_strand_id
1 'polypeptide(L)'
;MFVAARNTICILMNRLLLKKLKTKQLRNTHYIFKDIPVRNEFGMIATMHAFGRDLKWNPHIHCLVPELVYSQKTNKLKMFHHFNFSRLRKNISISADTSHH
;
A
#
# COMPACT_ATOMS: atom_id res chain seq x y z
N MET A 1 -7.98 7.96 2.25
CA MET A 1 -7.52 7.56 0.89
C MET A 1 -6.01 7.33 0.80
N PHE A 2 -5.13 8.28 1.19
CA PHE A 2 -3.66 8.06 1.17
C PHE A 2 -3.18 6.86 1.99
N VAL A 3 -3.76 6.66 3.17
CA VAL A 3 -3.37 5.55 4.04
C VAL A 3 -3.79 4.19 3.47
N ALA A 4 -4.98 4.10 2.87
CA ALA A 4 -5.40 2.91 2.13
C ALA A 4 -4.45 2.61 0.96
N ALA A 5 -4.01 3.62 0.20
CA ALA A 5 -3.02 3.47 -0.87
C ALA A 5 -1.68 2.95 -0.31
N ARG A 6 -1.15 3.58 0.75
CA ARG A 6 0.09 3.14 1.43
C ARG A 6 -0.02 1.69 1.91
N ASN A 7 -1.11 1.34 2.59
CA ASN A 7 -1.35 0.01 3.12
C ASN A 7 -1.42 -1.04 2.00
N THR A 8 -2.07 -0.70 0.88
CA THR A 8 -2.16 -1.56 -0.31
C THR A 8 -0.78 -1.89 -0.87
N ILE A 9 0.06 -0.87 -1.08
CA ILE A 9 1.43 -1.06 -1.59
C ILE A 9 2.28 -1.83 -0.57
N CYS A 10 2.14 -1.53 0.73
CA CYS A 10 2.85 -2.23 1.80
C CYS A 10 2.57 -3.74 1.78
N ILE A 11 1.29 -4.14 1.64
CA ILE A 11 0.89 -5.55 1.53
C ILE A 11 1.46 -6.19 0.27
N LEU A 12 1.45 -5.47 -0.85
CA LEU A 12 1.93 -5.99 -2.13
C LEU A 12 3.44 -6.29 -2.09
N MET A 13 4.23 -5.37 -1.49
CA MET A 13 5.68 -5.51 -1.31
C MET A 13 6.07 -6.49 -0.20
N ASN A 14 5.18 -6.68 0.78
CA ASN A 14 5.38 -7.57 1.92
C ASN A 14 4.30 -8.67 1.95
N ARG A 15 4.36 -9.62 1.01
CA ARG A 15 3.31 -10.67 0.87
C ARG A 15 2.98 -11.43 2.16
N LEU A 16 3.97 -11.65 3.01
CA LEU A 16 3.80 -12.36 4.30
C LEU A 16 3.07 -11.53 5.36
N LEU A 17 2.97 -10.21 5.18
CA LEU A 17 2.32 -9.30 6.12
C LEU A 17 0.81 -9.58 6.18
N LEU A 18 0.16 -9.81 5.03
CA LEU A 18 -1.26 -10.16 4.98
C LEU A 18 -1.55 -11.47 5.71
N LYS A 19 -0.68 -12.48 5.57
CA LYS A 19 -0.80 -13.74 6.31
C LYS A 19 -0.69 -13.49 7.81
N LYS A 20 0.29 -12.69 8.25
CA LYS A 20 0.46 -12.32 9.66
C LYS A 20 -0.74 -11.56 10.22
N LEU A 21 -1.34 -10.64 9.46
CA LEU A 21 -2.54 -9.92 9.89
C LEU A 21 -3.69 -10.88 10.17
N LYS A 22 -3.95 -11.80 9.24
CA LYS A 22 -4.99 -12.82 9.40
C LYS A 22 -4.73 -13.75 10.59
N THR A 23 -3.49 -14.21 10.75
CA THR A 23 -3.12 -15.12 11.85
C THR A 23 -3.15 -14.45 13.21
N LYS A 24 -2.73 -13.19 13.33
CA LYS A 24 -2.68 -12.47 14.61
C LYS A 24 -4.00 -11.80 15.02
N GLN A 25 -5.05 -11.91 14.19
CA GLN A 25 -6.32 -11.19 14.38
C GLN A 25 -6.12 -9.72 14.75
N LEU A 26 -5.12 -9.07 14.13
CA LEU A 26 -4.79 -7.69 14.47
C LEU A 26 -5.98 -6.79 14.13
N ARG A 27 -6.36 -5.91 15.07
CA ARG A 27 -7.46 -4.99 14.88
C ARG A 27 -7.21 -4.13 13.65
N ASN A 28 -8.24 -4.04 12.83
CA ASN A 28 -8.21 -3.38 11.54
C ASN A 28 -8.25 -1.86 11.76
N THR A 29 -7.10 -1.26 12.11
CA THR A 29 -6.98 0.18 12.37
C THR A 29 -6.47 0.92 11.13
N HIS A 30 -6.80 2.21 11.04
CA HIS A 30 -6.32 3.08 9.97
C HIS A 30 -4.78 3.02 9.81
N TYR A 31 -4.02 2.76 10.89
CA TYR A 31 -2.55 2.67 10.89
C TYR A 31 -1.98 1.28 11.19
N ILE A 32 -2.65 0.20 10.77
CA ILE A 32 -2.25 -1.21 10.99
C ILE A 32 -0.76 -1.51 10.87
N PHE A 33 -0.05 -0.91 9.91
CA PHE A 33 1.36 -1.18 9.64
C PHE A 33 2.33 -0.21 10.32
N LYS A 34 1.86 0.71 11.16
CA LYS A 34 2.75 1.66 11.85
C LYS A 34 3.65 0.95 12.85
N ASP A 35 3.09 0.02 13.62
CA ASP A 35 3.78 -0.65 14.73
C ASP A 35 4.26 -2.08 14.35
N ILE A 36 4.09 -2.47 13.08
CA ILE A 36 4.56 -3.76 12.56
C ILE A 36 5.89 -3.50 11.85
N PRO A 37 7.00 -4.18 12.23
CA PRO A 37 8.27 -4.01 11.55
C PRO A 37 8.15 -4.47 10.10
N VAL A 38 8.17 -3.49 9.19
CA VAL A 38 8.16 -3.72 7.74
C VAL A 38 9.59 -3.99 7.30
N ARG A 39 9.89 -5.22 6.90
CA ARG A 39 11.26 -5.62 6.53
C ARG A 39 11.69 -5.13 5.16
N ASN A 40 10.72 -4.83 4.30
CA ASN A 40 10.91 -4.34 2.94
C ASN A 40 10.21 -3.00 2.80
N GLU A 41 10.99 -1.93 2.84
CA GLU A 41 10.52 -0.56 2.69
C GLU A 41 10.41 -0.18 1.21
N PHE A 42 9.40 0.63 0.89
CA PHE A 42 9.17 1.14 -0.46
C PHE A 42 9.01 2.66 -0.39
N GLY A 43 9.44 3.35 -1.45
CA GLY A 43 9.14 4.77 -1.64
C GLY A 43 7.77 4.94 -2.31
N MET A 44 7.08 6.04 -2.03
CA MET A 44 5.87 6.41 -2.76
C MET A 44 5.68 7.93 -2.71
N ILE A 45 5.37 8.53 -3.86
CA ILE A 45 4.90 9.91 -3.96
C ILE A 45 3.42 9.84 -4.35
N ALA A 46 2.55 10.46 -3.56
CA ALA A 46 1.12 10.45 -3.82
C ALA A 46 0.57 11.88 -3.91
N THR A 47 -0.30 12.12 -4.89
CA THR A 47 -0.97 13.41 -5.11
C THR A 47 -2.48 13.22 -5.16
N MET A 48 -3.25 14.15 -4.59
CA MET A 48 -4.70 14.15 -4.64
C MET A 48 -5.18 15.21 -5.62
N HIS A 49 -6.06 14.83 -6.53
CA HIS A 49 -6.73 15.73 -7.47
C HIS A 49 -8.21 15.76 -7.12
N ALA A 50 -8.82 16.94 -7.21
CA ALA A 50 -10.25 17.15 -6.95
C ALA A 50 -11.13 16.93 -8.19
N PHE A 51 -10.59 17.24 -9.38
CA PHE A 51 -11.34 17.27 -10.63
C PHE A 51 -10.80 16.27 -11.66
N GLY A 52 -11.70 15.74 -12.47
CA GLY A 52 -11.38 14.88 -13.60
C GLY A 52 -10.92 15.66 -14.84
N ARG A 53 -10.62 14.95 -15.92
CA ARG A 53 -10.22 15.54 -17.20
C ARG A 53 -11.28 16.47 -17.78
N ASP A 54 -12.56 16.18 -17.54
CA ASP A 54 -13.70 17.00 -17.96
C ASP A 54 -14.07 18.09 -16.93
N LEU A 55 -13.17 18.38 -15.98
CA LEU A 55 -13.33 19.37 -14.89
C LEU A 55 -14.50 19.11 -13.93
N LYS A 56 -15.17 17.97 -14.04
CA LYS A 56 -16.20 17.57 -13.08
C LYS A 56 -15.56 17.06 -11.79
N TRP A 57 -16.30 17.22 -10.69
CA TRP A 57 -15.91 16.69 -9.38
C TRP A 57 -15.63 15.18 -9.48
N ASN A 58 -14.37 14.81 -9.27
CA ASN A 58 -13.91 13.43 -9.34
C ASN A 58 -12.63 13.29 -8.48
N PRO A 59 -12.76 13.28 -7.15
CA PRO A 59 -11.62 13.26 -6.26
C PRO A 59 -10.88 11.91 -6.37
N HIS A 60 -9.61 11.94 -6.76
CA HIS A 60 -8.79 10.75 -6.93
C HIS A 60 -7.33 10.99 -6.51
N ILE A 61 -6.61 9.90 -6.24
CA ILE A 61 -5.19 9.94 -5.89
C ILE A 61 -4.37 9.26 -6.99
N HIS A 62 -3.28 9.91 -7.39
CA HIS A 62 -2.20 9.29 -8.14
C HIS A 62 -1.08 8.89 -7.17
N CYS A 63 -0.53 7.70 -7.34
CA CYS A 63 0.62 7.23 -6.59
C CYS A 63 1.72 6.82 -7.57
N LEU A 64 2.88 7.46 -7.48
CA LEU A 64 4.11 7.05 -8.15
C LEU A 64 4.89 6.17 -7.17
N VAL A 65 5.09 4.91 -7.54
CA VAL A 65 5.82 3.92 -6.73
C VAL A 65 6.95 3.38 -7.60
N PRO A 66 8.23 3.59 -7.24
CA PRO A 66 9.33 2.96 -7.95
C PRO A 66 9.26 1.44 -7.81
N GLU A 67 9.72 0.71 -8.83
CA GLU A 67 9.94 -0.74 -8.77
C GLU A 67 11.19 -1.07 -7.92
N LEU A 68 11.34 -0.44 -6.76
CA LEU A 68 12.51 -0.52 -5.91
C LEU A 68 12.09 -0.66 -4.45
N VAL A 69 12.73 -1.61 -3.77
CA VAL A 69 12.44 -1.95 -2.39
C VAL A 69 13.75 -2.05 -1.62
N TYR A 70 13.83 -1.37 -0.49
CA TYR A 70 14.95 -1.50 0.44
C TYR A 70 14.66 -2.62 1.44
N SER A 71 15.54 -3.63 1.48
CA SER A 71 15.39 -4.76 2.39
C SER A 71 16.28 -4.58 3.61
N GLN A 72 15.68 -4.25 4.77
CA GLN A 72 16.39 -4.07 6.04
C GLN A 72 17.17 -5.34 6.44
N LYS A 73 16.61 -6.54 6.15
CA LYS A 73 17.25 -7.83 6.49
C LYS A 73 18.62 -8.00 5.81
N THR A 74 18.72 -7.58 4.54
CA THR A 74 19.94 -7.78 3.74
C THR A 74 20.73 -6.48 3.55
N ASN A 75 20.24 -5.37 4.09
CA ASN A 75 20.76 -4.01 3.87
C ASN A 75 21.05 -3.71 2.38
N LYS A 76 20.10 -4.04 1.49
CA LYS A 76 20.27 -3.90 0.03
C LYS A 76 18.99 -3.40 -0.63
N LEU A 77 19.16 -2.58 -1.66
CA LEU A 77 18.11 -2.25 -2.62
C LEU A 77 17.88 -3.43 -3.56
N LYS A 78 16.61 -3.74 -3.81
CA LYS A 78 16.18 -4.82 -4.69
C LYS A 78 15.17 -4.27 -5.68
N MET A 79 15.32 -4.66 -6.94
CA MET A 79 14.33 -4.35 -7.95
C MET A 79 13.09 -5.21 -7.70
N PHE A 80 11.93 -4.57 -7.60
CA PHE A 80 10.65 -5.24 -7.49
C PHE A 80 10.05 -5.39 -8.87
N HIS A 81 10.46 -6.44 -9.57
CA HIS A 81 10.00 -6.68 -10.93
C HIS A 81 8.49 -6.95 -10.95
N HIS A 82 7.77 -6.11 -11.68
CA HIS A 82 6.38 -6.29 -12.06
C HIS A 82 5.37 -6.23 -10.90
N PHE A 83 4.64 -5.11 -10.86
CA PHE A 83 3.42 -4.97 -10.08
C PHE A 83 2.29 -5.82 -10.65
N ASN A 84 1.86 -6.84 -9.90
CA ASN A 84 0.69 -7.61 -10.30
C ASN A 84 -0.59 -6.79 -10.08
N PHE A 85 -1.10 -6.17 -11.16
CA PHE A 85 -2.30 -5.32 -11.14
C PHE A 85 -3.56 -6.02 -10.64
N SER A 86 -3.73 -7.31 -10.95
CA SER A 86 -4.87 -8.09 -10.47
C SER A 86 -4.85 -8.23 -8.94
N ARG A 87 -3.67 -8.38 -8.35
CA ARG A 87 -3.49 -8.41 -6.88
C ARG A 87 -3.62 -7.02 -6.26
N LEU A 88 -3.11 -5.99 -6.93
CA LEU A 88 -3.26 -4.60 -6.49
C LEU A 88 -4.75 -4.26 -6.29
N ARG A 89 -5.59 -4.58 -7.28
CA ARG A 89 -7.05 -4.37 -7.21
C ARG A 89 -7.72 -5.15 -6.09
N LYS A 90 -7.30 -6.37 -5.79
CA LYS A 90 -7.87 -7.13 -4.67
C LYS A 90 -7.47 -6.56 -3.30
N ASN A 91 -6.23 -6.09 -3.18
CA ASN A 91 -5.70 -5.56 -1.93
C ASN A 91 -6.21 -4.15 -1.60
N ILE A 92 -6.64 -3.38 -2.61
CA ILE A 92 -7.20 -2.03 -2.38
C ILE A 92 -8.54 -2.11 -1.66
N SER A 93 -9.39 -3.09 -1.97
CA SER A 93 -10.65 -3.33 -1.26
C SER A 93 -10.38 -3.67 0.21
N ILE A 94 -9.44 -4.58 0.47
CA ILE A 94 -9.02 -4.94 1.84
C ILE A 94 -8.53 -3.71 2.59
N SER A 95 -7.73 -2.85 1.94
CA SER A 95 -7.16 -1.65 2.56
C SER A 95 -8.18 -0.52 2.70
N ALA A 96 -9.18 -0.44 1.83
CA ALA A 96 -10.26 0.54 1.92
C ALA A 96 -11.17 0.24 3.13
N ASP A 97 -11.51 -1.04 3.33
CA ASP A 97 -12.25 -1.51 4.51
C ASP A 97 -11.48 -1.23 5.82
N THR A 98 -10.13 -1.19 5.77
CA THR A 98 -9.28 -0.81 6.92
C THR A 98 -9.23 0.69 7.22
N SER A 99 -9.77 1.54 6.33
CA SER A 99 -9.65 3.00 6.41
C SER A 99 -10.94 3.74 6.77
N HIS A 100 -12.03 3.01 6.98
CA HIS A 100 -13.36 3.54 7.33
C HIS A 100 -13.69 3.43 8.83
N HIS A 101 -12.71 3.08 9.68
CA HIS A 101 -12.82 3.10 11.14
C HIS A 101 -11.70 3.92 11.78
#